data_AF-A0A7K4GP32-F1
#
_entry.id   AF-A0A7K4GP32-F1
#
_cell.length_a   1.000
_cell.length_b   1.000
_cell.length_c   1.000
_cell.angle_alpha   90.00
_cell.angle_beta   90.00
_cell.angle_gamma   90.00
#
_symmetry.space_group_name_H-M   'P 1'
#
loop_
_entity.id
_entity.type
_entity.pdbx_description
1 polymer ?
#
loop_
_entity_poly.entity_id
_entity_poly.type
_entity_poly.pdbx_seq_one_letter_code
_entity_poly.pdbx_strand_id
1 'polypeptide(L)' 'MKEFCFHAEREFLGALLRPHSPMMRFLQEAEGKLEEITSAAYDAGIQLIRENKIQQELLDTVSQPLVPMENYVR' A
#
# COMPACT_ATOMS: atom_id res chain seq x y z
N MET A 1 -9.33 7.69 3.15
CA MET A 1 -9.13 6.37 2.50
C MET A 1 -9.71 5.23 3.34
N LYS A 2 -9.45 5.18 4.66
CA LYS A 2 -10.11 4.25 5.60
C LYS A 2 -11.63 4.14 5.41
N GLU A 3 -12.31 5.28 5.31
CA GLU A 3 -13.77 5.36 5.22
C GLU A 3 -14.29 4.84 3.89
N PHE A 4 -13.57 5.11 2.79
CA PHE A 4 -13.89 4.53 1.49
C PHE A 4 -13.73 3.00 1.50
N CYS A 5 -12.67 2.48 2.12
CA CYS A 5 -12.43 1.03 2.21
C CYS A 5 -13.45 0.33 3.11
N PHE A 6 -13.84 0.97 4.22
CA PHE A 6 -14.89 0.50 5.11
C PHE A 6 -16.24 0.38 4.40
N HIS A 7 -16.63 1.40 3.63
CA HIS A 7 -17.89 1.38 2.89
C HIS A 7 -17.89 0.48 1.64
N ALA A 8 -16.72 0.17 1.09
CA ALA A 8 -16.60 -0.70 -0.08
C ALA A 8 -16.58 -2.20 0.26
N GLU A 9 -16.69 -2.59 1.54
CA GLU A 9 -16.48 -3.96 2.04
C GLU A 9 -15.14 -4.57 1.59
N ARG A 10 -14.14 -3.71 1.37
CA ARG A 10 -12.85 -4.11 0.81
C ARG A 10 -11.76 -3.63 1.75
N GLU A 11 -11.58 -4.40 2.80
CA GLU A 11 -10.70 -4.14 3.95
C GLU A 11 -9.26 -3.76 3.54
N PHE A 12 -8.78 -4.27 2.39
CA PHE A 12 -7.41 -4.08 1.90
C PHE A 12 -7.29 -3.14 0.69
N LEU A 13 -8.41 -2.63 0.16
CA LEU A 13 -8.40 -1.91 -1.12
C LEU A 13 -7.60 -0.62 -1.06
N GLY A 14 -7.59 0.07 0.08
CA GLY A 14 -6.86 1.33 0.25
C GLY A 14 -5.35 1.15 0.37
N ALA A 15 -4.91 -0.04 0.79
CA ALA A 15 -3.50 -0.41 0.87
C ALA A 15 -2.96 -0.84 -0.50
N LEU A 16 -3.77 -1.57 -1.28
CA LEU A 16 -3.41 -2.08 -2.61
C LEU A 16 -3.67 -1.09 -3.75
N LEU A 17 -4.75 -0.33 -3.71
CA LEU A 17 -5.08 0.69 -4.72
C LEU A 17 -4.61 2.05 -4.22
N ARG A 18 -3.34 2.36 -4.46
CA ARG A 18 -2.84 3.71 -4.21
C ARG A 18 -3.23 4.61 -5.40
N PRO A 19 -3.98 5.72 -5.19
CA PRO A 19 -4.35 6.66 -6.25
C PRO A 19 -3.15 7.38 -6.89
N HIS A 20 -1.93 7.03 -6.47
CA HIS A 20 -0.66 7.61 -6.92
C HIS A 20 0.11 6.71 -7.89
N SER A 21 -0.48 5.64 -8.45
CA SER A 21 0.20 4.84 -9.48
C SER A 21 0.84 5.66 -10.62
N PRO A 22 0.21 6.73 -11.14
CA PRO A 22 0.87 7.61 -12.12
C PRO A 22 2.09 8.35 -11.55
N MET A 23 2.07 8.66 -10.25
CA MET A 23 3.17 9.32 -9.54
C MET A 23 4.28 8.35 -9.10
N MET A 24 4.07 7.02 -9.14
CA MET A 24 5.08 6.04 -8.72
C MET A 24 6.38 6.12 -9.55
N ARG A 25 6.30 6.55 -10.82
CA ARG A 25 7.52 6.81 -11.63
C ARG A 25 8.39 7.92 -11.05
N PHE A 26 7.79 8.96 -10.46
CA PHE A 26 8.52 10.06 -9.81
C PHE A 26 9.01 9.67 -8.41
N LEU A 27 8.48 8.58 -7.85
CA LEU A 27 8.91 8.03 -6.56
C LEU A 27 10.07 7.05 -6.67
N GLN A 28 10.54 6.74 -7.88
CA GLN A 28 11.75 5.93 -8.07
C GLN A 28 13.01 6.60 -7.51
N GLU A 29 12.98 7.92 -7.28
CA GLU A 29 14.04 8.66 -6.57
C GLU A 29 14.08 8.38 -5.06
N ALA A 30 12.99 7.83 -4.48
CA ALA A 30 12.98 7.30 -3.13
C ALA A 30 13.52 5.86 -3.14
N GLU A 31 14.84 5.73 -3.29
CA GLU A 31 15.54 4.45 -3.42
C GLU A 31 15.10 3.44 -2.32
N GLY A 32 14.76 2.22 -2.73
CA GLY A 32 14.48 1.06 -1.86
C GLY A 32 13.06 0.96 -1.29
N LYS A 33 12.49 2.06 -0.77
CA LYS A 33 11.20 2.00 -0.04
C LYS A 33 10.01 1.64 -0.94
N LEU A 34 10.01 2.12 -2.18
CA LEU A 34 8.96 1.81 -3.15
C LEU A 34 8.96 0.31 -3.48
N GLU A 35 10.13 -0.24 -3.74
CA GLU A 35 10.30 -1.67 -4.07
C GLU A 35 9.85 -2.55 -2.90
N GLU A 36 10.28 -2.24 -1.68
CA GLU A 36 9.88 -2.94 -0.46
C GLU A 36 8.35 -2.97 -0.29
N ILE A 37 7.68 -1.83 -0.37
CA ILE A 37 6.23 -1.73 -0.22
C ILE A 37 5.50 -2.48 -1.34
N THR A 38 5.98 -2.38 -2.59
CA THR A 38 5.35 -3.08 -3.72
C THR A 38 5.53 -4.60 -3.66
N SER A 39 6.70 -5.08 -3.22
CA SER A 39 6.94 -6.51 -2.98
C SER A 39 6.05 -7.04 -1.86
N ALA A 40 5.97 -6.30 -0.74
CA ALA A 40 5.08 -6.65 0.36
C ALA A 40 3.61 -6.68 -0.06
N ALA A 41 3.18 -5.76 -0.93
CA ALA A 41 1.82 -5.72 -1.46
C ALA A 41 1.49 -6.94 -2.34
N TYR A 42 2.47 -7.42 -3.12
CA TYR A 42 2.32 -8.64 -3.92
C TYR A 42 2.11 -9.86 -3.03
N ASP A 43 2.95 -10.04 -2.01
CA ASP A 43 2.83 -11.14 -1.05
C ASP A 43 1.52 -11.06 -0.25
N ALA A 44 1.08 -9.85 0.10
CA ALA A 44 -0.16 -9.60 0.81
C ALA A 44 -1.38 -10.04 -0.01
N GLY A 45 -1.34 -9.81 -1.34
CA GLY A 45 -2.35 -10.31 -2.26
C GLY A 45 -2.41 -11.84 -2.30
N ILE A 46 -1.25 -12.52 -2.28
CA ILE A 46 -1.18 -13.98 -2.24
C ILE A 46 -1.79 -14.52 -0.95
N GLN A 47 -1.40 -13.98 0.21
CA GLN A 47 -1.94 -14.41 1.51
C GLN A 47 -3.45 -14.17 1.58
N LEU A 48 -3.92 -13.02 1.09
CA LEU A 48 -5.34 -12.72 1.07
C LEU A 48 -6.14 -13.75 0.26
N ILE A 49 -5.64 -14.16 -0.92
CA ILE A 49 -6.33 -15.17 -1.75
C ILE A 49 -6.29 -16.57 -1.11
N ARG A 50 -5.14 -16.96 -0.54
CA ARG A 50 -4.92 -18.34 -0.05
C ARG A 50 -5.48 -18.57 1.35
N GLU A 51 -5.33 -17.60 2.23
CA GLU A 51 -5.55 -17.72 3.68
C GLU A 51 -6.72 -16.84 4.15
N ASN A 52 -7.26 -15.99 3.26
CA ASN A 52 -8.29 -15.00 3.57
C ASN A 52 -7.90 -14.04 4.70
N LYS A 53 -6.58 -13.86 4.90
CA LYS A 53 -5.96 -13.05 5.94
C LYS A 53 -4.62 -12.53 5.43
N ILE A 54 -4.13 -11.46 6.03
CA ILE A 54 -2.79 -10.91 5.79
C ILE A 54 -2.09 -10.85 7.15
N GLN A 55 -0.83 -11.31 7.20
CA GLN A 55 -0.03 -11.23 8.41
C GLN A 55 0.23 -9.77 8.79
N GLN A 56 0.24 -9.49 10.10
CA GLN A 56 0.31 -8.12 10.61
C GLN A 56 1.57 -7.38 10.13
N GLU A 57 2.73 -8.05 10.14
CA GLU A 57 4.00 -7.46 9.69
C GLU A 57 3.92 -7.00 8.22
N LEU A 58 3.28 -7.80 7.37
CA LEU A 58 3.11 -7.50 5.96
C LEU A 58 2.11 -6.35 5.77
N LEU A 59 1.02 -6.35 6.55
CA LEU A 59 0.05 -5.26 6.56
C LEU A 59 0.68 -3.94 7.01
N ASP A 60 1.54 -3.98 8.03
CA ASP A 60 2.26 -2.80 8.54
C ASP A 60 3.18 -2.21 7.47
N THR A 61 3.95 -3.06 6.78
CA THR A 61 4.81 -2.64 5.66
C THR A 61 4.01 -2.02 4.53
N VAL A 62 2.94 -2.67 4.08
CA VAL A 62 2.11 -2.14 2.97
C VAL A 62 1.36 -0.87 3.38
N SER A 63 1.11 -0.65 4.67
CA SER A 63 0.45 0.56 5.20
C SER A 63 1.36 1.77 5.32
N GLN A 64 2.68 1.61 5.14
CA GLN A 64 3.62 2.71 5.28
C GLN A 64 3.38 3.83 4.25
N PRO A 65 3.58 5.11 4.62
CA PRO A 65 3.49 6.21 3.67
C PRO A 65 4.61 6.12 2.63
N LEU A 66 4.25 6.23 1.34
CA LEU A 66 5.22 6.24 0.22
C LEU A 66 6.09 7.51 0.24
N VAL A 67 5.51 8.63 0.64
CA VAL A 67 6.20 9.90 0.86
C VAL A 67 5.81 10.47 2.22
N PRO A 68 6.70 11.24 2.87
CA PRO A 68 6.33 12.05 4.03
C PRO A 68 5.14 12.96 3.70
N MET A 69 4.30 13.22 4.70
CA MET A 69 3.10 14.04 4.54
C MET A 69 3.46 15.46 4.07
N GLU A 70 4.55 16.02 4.56
CA GLU A 70 5.03 17.35 4.23
C GLU A 70 5.34 17.51 2.73
N ASN A 71 5.79 16.43 2.09
CA ASN A 71 6.07 16.40 0.66
C ASN A 71 4.80 16.22 -0.18
N TYR A 72 3.72 15.71 0.42
CA TYR A 72 2.46 15.45 -0.28
C TYR A 72 1.53 16.66 -0.31
N VAL A 73 1.51 17.49 0.74
CA VAL A 73 0.59 18.63 0.89
C VAL A 73 1.13 19.91 0.19
N ARG A 74 2.23 19.80 -0.55
CA ARG A 74 2.94 20.95 -1.11
C ARG A 74 2.47 21.33 -2.52
#